data_AF-A0A1I1LU74-F1
#
_entry.id   AF-A0A1I1LU74-F1
#
_cell.length_a   1.000
_cell.length_b   1.000
_cell.length_c   1.000
_cell.angle_alpha   90.00
_cell.angle_beta   90.00
_cell.angle_gamma   90.00
#
_symmetry.space_group_name_H-M   'P 1'
#
loop_
_entity.id
_entity.type
_entity.pdbx_description
1 polymer ?
#
loop_
_entity_poly.entity_id
_entity_poly.type
_entity_poly.pdbx_seq_one_letter_code
_entity_poly.pdbx_strand_id
1 'polypeptide(L)'
;MTESIELFKIHHNDGFTMDKLLNELNSYDLEYEPGTQYSYSNVNYVLLALIAEQVSGESYDEYIQKNIFEVCGMKHSSSMRTEDISVIPAPPPESLYYFDIYEVFPHGYWNQPKSSRGTGDELSTSCMNSIALATKI
;
A
#
# COMPACT_ATOMS: atom_id res chain seq x y z
N MET A 1 6.05 8.33 -24.77
CA MET A 1 6.22 9.05 -23.50
C MET A 1 4.89 9.62 -23.00
N THR A 2 4.11 10.32 -23.83
CA THR A 2 2.76 10.82 -23.44
C THR A 2 1.72 9.71 -23.25
N GLU A 3 1.78 8.67 -24.08
CA GLU A 3 0.84 7.52 -24.04
C GLU A 3 1.02 6.63 -22.80
N SER A 4 2.26 6.46 -22.34
CA SER A 4 2.57 5.73 -21.10
C SER A 4 2.10 6.46 -19.84
N ILE A 5 2.04 7.80 -19.87
CA ILE A 5 1.57 8.64 -18.76
C ILE A 5 0.04 8.57 -18.65
N GLU A 6 -0.66 8.64 -19.79
CA GLU A 6 -2.12 8.46 -19.84
C GLU A 6 -2.52 7.04 -19.38
N LEU A 7 -1.83 6.00 -19.86
CA LEU A 7 -2.05 4.61 -19.40
C LEU A 7 -1.75 4.45 -17.90
N PHE A 8 -0.70 5.07 -17.38
CA PHE A 8 -0.43 5.07 -15.94
C PHE A 8 -1.56 5.75 -15.16
N LYS A 9 -2.05 6.92 -15.57
CA LYS A 9 -3.17 7.60 -14.87
C LYS A 9 -4.45 6.77 -14.86
N ILE A 10 -4.70 6.01 -15.93
CA ILE A 10 -5.80 5.05 -16.00
C ILE A 10 -5.59 3.93 -14.98
N HIS A 11 -4.44 3.25 -15.01
CA HIS A 11 -4.16 2.09 -14.17
C HIS A 11 -3.80 2.40 -12.71
N HIS A 12 -3.32 3.61 -12.42
CA HIS A 12 -3.05 4.10 -11.08
C HIS A 12 -4.31 4.08 -10.23
N ASN A 13 -5.42 4.50 -10.83
CA ASN A 13 -6.73 4.53 -10.20
C ASN A 13 -7.50 3.21 -10.34
N ASP A 14 -6.98 2.25 -11.10
CA ASP A 14 -7.53 0.89 -11.17
C ASP A 14 -7.26 0.18 -9.84
N GLY A 15 -8.17 0.38 -8.89
CA GLY A 15 -8.26 -0.45 -7.70
C GLY A 15 -8.90 -1.79 -8.04
N PHE A 16 -8.40 -2.89 -7.45
CA PHE A 16 -9.20 -4.11 -7.39
C PHE A 16 -10.40 -3.87 -6.47
N THR A 17 -11.59 -4.32 -6.85
CA THR A 17 -12.69 -4.45 -5.88
C THR A 17 -12.58 -5.82 -5.22
N MET A 18 -13.21 -5.98 -4.04
CA MET A 18 -13.31 -7.30 -3.40
C MET A 18 -13.86 -8.34 -4.38
N ASP A 19 -14.96 -8.03 -5.08
CA ASP A 19 -15.59 -8.94 -6.02
C ASP A 19 -14.66 -9.33 -7.18
N LYS A 20 -13.93 -8.36 -7.75
CA LYS A 20 -12.99 -8.63 -8.85
C LYS A 20 -11.85 -9.54 -8.39
N LEU A 21 -11.31 -9.30 -7.20
CA LEU A 21 -10.25 -10.14 -6.65
C LEU A 21 -10.75 -11.56 -6.35
N LEU A 22 -11.92 -11.69 -5.71
CA LEU A 22 -12.49 -13.00 -5.41
C LEU A 22 -12.83 -13.79 -6.67
N ASN A 23 -13.37 -13.14 -7.70
CA ASN A 23 -13.64 -13.79 -8.98
C ASN A 23 -12.36 -14.32 -9.64
N GLU A 24 -11.27 -13.54 -9.58
CA GLU A 24 -9.97 -13.97 -10.10
C GLU A 24 -9.42 -15.14 -9.28
N LEU A 25 -9.39 -15.03 -7.95
CA LEU A 25 -8.88 -16.09 -7.06
C LEU A 25 -9.66 -17.40 -7.21
N ASN A 26 -10.98 -17.32 -7.34
CA ASN A 26 -11.84 -18.50 -7.52
C ASN A 26 -11.69 -19.15 -8.91
N SER A 27 -10.96 -18.54 -9.84
CA SER A 27 -10.67 -19.13 -11.15
C SER A 27 -9.46 -20.08 -11.12
N TYR A 28 -8.71 -20.11 -10.02
CA TYR A 28 -7.54 -20.97 -9.84
C TYR A 28 -7.80 -22.10 -8.84
N ASP A 29 -7.19 -23.25 -9.08
CA ASP A 29 -7.15 -24.34 -8.11
C ASP A 29 -6.19 -24.02 -6.97
N LEU A 30 -6.48 -24.55 -5.77
CA LEU A 30 -5.58 -24.46 -4.64
C LEU A 30 -4.27 -25.22 -4.93
N GLU A 31 -3.13 -24.54 -4.77
CA GLU A 31 -1.81 -25.17 -4.91
C GLU A 31 -1.54 -26.19 -3.78
N TYR A 32 -2.12 -25.95 -2.61
CA TYR A 32 -2.07 -26.83 -1.45
C TYR A 32 -3.23 -26.49 -0.49
N GLU A 33 -3.56 -27.44 0.39
CA GLU A 33 -4.61 -27.25 1.40
C GLU A 33 -4.28 -26.07 2.33
N PRO A 34 -5.24 -25.17 2.63
CA PRO A 34 -5.01 -24.02 3.50
C PRO A 34 -4.45 -24.44 4.86
N GLY A 35 -3.37 -23.77 5.28
CA GLY A 35 -2.71 -24.03 6.57
C GLY A 35 -1.76 -25.24 6.57
N THR A 36 -1.58 -25.95 5.46
CA THR A 36 -0.63 -27.08 5.38
C THR A 36 0.77 -26.69 4.91
N GLN A 37 0.90 -25.56 4.19
CA GLN A 37 2.18 -25.04 3.71
C GLN A 37 2.24 -23.51 3.84
N TYR A 38 3.47 -22.99 3.88
CA TYR A 38 3.76 -21.57 3.86
C TYR A 38 4.25 -21.16 2.47
N SER A 39 3.60 -20.17 1.87
CA SER A 39 4.12 -19.46 0.70
C SER A 39 3.81 -17.97 0.85
N TYR A 40 4.77 -17.13 0.45
CA TYR A 40 4.60 -15.69 0.48
C TYR A 40 3.70 -15.25 -0.68
N SER A 41 2.70 -14.42 -0.38
CA SER A 41 1.76 -13.91 -1.38
C SER A 41 1.34 -12.47 -1.06
N ASN A 42 1.76 -11.53 -1.91
CA ASN A 42 1.29 -10.14 -1.86
C ASN A 42 -0.24 -10.03 -2.04
N VAL A 43 -0.82 -10.93 -2.85
CA VAL A 43 -2.26 -10.95 -3.11
C VAL A 43 -3.05 -11.21 -1.81
N ASN A 44 -2.51 -12.02 -0.89
CA ASN A 44 -3.14 -12.25 0.40
C ASN A 44 -3.19 -10.97 1.25
N TYR A 45 -2.17 -10.11 1.16
CA TYR A 45 -2.18 -8.82 1.86
C TYR A 45 -3.15 -7.81 1.23
N VAL A 46 -3.29 -7.81 -0.09
CA VAL A 46 -4.34 -7.02 -0.78
C VAL A 46 -5.73 -7.49 -0.34
N LEU A 47 -5.95 -8.80 -0.19
CA LEU A 47 -7.20 -9.34 0.34
C LEU A 47 -7.44 -8.90 1.79
N LEU A 48 -6.42 -8.89 2.65
CA LEU A 48 -6.55 -8.38 4.02
C LEU A 48 -6.89 -6.88 4.06
N ALA A 49 -6.28 -6.06 3.20
CA ALA A 49 -6.61 -4.65 3.07
C ALA A 49 -8.08 -4.44 2.67
N LEU A 50 -8.56 -5.21 1.68
CA LEU A 50 -9.97 -5.19 1.26
C LEU A 50 -10.93 -5.64 2.36
N ILE A 51 -10.55 -6.64 3.17
CA ILE A 51 -11.35 -7.07 4.33
C ILE A 51 -11.41 -5.92 5.36
N ALA A 52 -10.28 -5.25 5.63
CA ALA A 52 -10.25 -4.11 6.54
C ALA A 52 -11.18 -2.99 6.05
N GLU A 53 -11.12 -2.64 4.77
CA GLU A 53 -12.02 -1.65 4.14
C GLU A 53 -13.49 -2.04 4.29
N GLN A 54 -13.83 -3.30 4.00
CA GLN A 54 -15.21 -3.78 4.06
C GLN A 54 -15.77 -3.80 5.49
N VAL A 55 -14.95 -4.17 6.48
CA VAL A 55 -15.37 -4.27 7.88
C VAL A 55 -15.44 -2.89 8.54
N SER A 56 -14.52 -1.97 8.22
CA SER A 56 -14.46 -0.64 8.81
C SER A 56 -15.40 0.37 8.14
N GLY A 57 -15.66 0.21 6.84
CA GLY A 57 -16.32 1.23 6.00
C GLY A 57 -15.42 2.42 5.64
N GLU A 58 -14.14 2.36 6.00
CA GLU A 58 -13.10 3.36 5.70
C GLU A 58 -12.24 2.85 4.54
N SER A 59 -11.61 3.74 3.76
CA SER A 59 -10.57 3.29 2.83
C SER A 59 -9.36 2.74 3.60
N TYR A 60 -8.57 1.87 2.98
CA TYR A 60 -7.40 1.28 3.64
C TYR A 60 -6.44 2.35 4.16
N ASP A 61 -6.21 3.39 3.34
CA ASP A 61 -5.34 4.52 3.65
C ASP A 61 -5.83 5.29 4.90
N GLU A 62 -7.13 5.58 4.99
CA GLU A 62 -7.73 6.21 6.17
C GLU A 62 -7.67 5.30 7.40
N TYR A 63 -7.94 4.00 7.20
CA TYR A 63 -7.94 3.02 8.27
C TYR A 63 -6.56 2.92 8.94
N ILE A 64 -5.48 2.77 8.16
CA ILE A 64 -4.13 2.68 8.74
C ILE A 64 -3.68 4.00 9.34
N GLN A 65 -4.06 5.14 8.74
CA GLN A 65 -3.75 6.46 9.27
C GLN A 65 -4.32 6.63 10.67
N LYS A 66 -5.63 6.41 10.81
CA LYS A 66 -6.38 6.61 12.05
C LYS A 66 -6.07 5.56 13.11
N ASN A 67 -6.00 4.28 12.72
CA ASN A 67 -5.95 3.18 13.68
C ASN A 67 -4.53 2.72 14.01
N ILE A 68 -3.53 3.10 13.21
CA ILE A 68 -2.13 2.72 13.42
C ILE A 68 -1.26 3.97 13.60
N PHE A 69 -1.14 4.81 12.57
CA PHE A 69 -0.16 5.90 12.59
C PHE A 69 -0.47 6.95 13.66
N GLU A 70 -1.71 7.41 13.76
CA GLU A 70 -2.13 8.37 14.77
C GLU A 70 -2.03 7.80 16.19
N VAL A 71 -2.47 6.56 16.39
CA VAL A 71 -2.40 5.86 17.68
C VAL A 71 -0.95 5.71 18.15
N CYS A 72 -0.03 5.42 17.23
CA CYS A 72 1.39 5.25 17.52
C CYS A 72 2.17 6.58 17.51
N GLY A 73 1.53 7.72 17.29
CA GLY A 73 2.17 9.03 17.20
C GLY A 73 3.12 9.19 15.99
N MET A 74 2.93 8.40 14.94
CA MET A 74 3.74 8.36 13.74
C MET A 74 3.33 9.48 12.76
N LYS A 75 3.65 10.72 13.09
CA LYS A 75 3.23 11.91 12.32
C LYS A 75 3.88 12.08 10.95
N HIS A 76 4.93 11.30 10.66
CA HIS A 76 5.67 11.33 9.39
C HIS A 76 5.55 9.97 8.69
N SER A 77 4.34 9.44 8.65
CA SER A 77 4.01 8.13 8.10
C SER A 77 2.68 8.22 7.38
N SER A 78 2.61 7.64 6.19
CA SER A 78 1.41 7.69 5.33
C SER A 78 1.45 6.57 4.30
N SER A 79 0.29 6.26 3.71
CA SER A 79 0.24 5.50 2.46
C SER A 79 0.84 6.30 1.32
N MET A 80 1.61 5.66 0.43
CA MET A 80 2.13 6.22 -0.82
C MET A 80 1.03 6.53 -1.84
N ARG A 81 -0.23 6.19 -1.54
CA ARG A 81 -1.43 6.57 -2.30
C ARG A 81 -2.04 7.90 -1.85
N THR A 82 -1.52 8.52 -0.78
CA THR A 82 -2.02 9.82 -0.32
C THR A 82 -1.79 10.89 -1.39
N GLU A 83 -2.82 11.68 -1.69
CA GLU A 83 -2.67 12.87 -2.54
C GLU A 83 -1.97 14.01 -1.79
N ASP A 84 -1.91 13.94 -0.45
CA ASP A 84 -1.21 14.91 0.39
C ASP A 84 0.27 14.53 0.53
N ILE A 85 1.09 14.98 -0.41
CA ILE A 85 2.54 14.76 -0.38
C ILE A 85 3.26 15.52 0.75
N SER A 86 2.59 16.44 1.45
CA SER A 86 3.22 17.26 2.49
C SER A 86 3.53 16.48 3.77
N VAL A 87 2.85 15.35 3.97
CA VAL A 87 3.12 14.45 5.10
C VAL A 87 4.34 13.56 4.86
N ILE A 88 4.89 13.56 3.63
CA ILE A 88 6.03 12.75 3.24
C ILE A 88 7.32 13.61 3.24
N PRO A 89 8.28 13.34 4.14
CA PRO A 89 9.52 14.13 4.28
C PRO A 89 10.56 13.79 3.23
N ALA A 90 11.14 14.84 2.61
CA ALA A 90 11.99 14.73 1.41
C ALA A 90 13.01 13.60 1.52
N PRO A 91 13.22 12.79 0.46
CA PRO A 91 14.19 11.70 0.52
C PRO A 91 15.58 12.27 0.84
N PRO A 92 16.41 11.54 1.60
CA PRO A 92 17.76 11.99 1.90
C PRO A 92 18.58 12.14 0.61
N PRO A 93 19.55 13.07 0.54
CA PRO A 93 20.30 13.36 -0.69
C PRO A 93 21.03 12.16 -1.30
N GLU A 94 21.34 11.14 -0.49
CA GLU A 94 22.07 9.93 -0.89
C GLU A 94 21.17 8.75 -1.27
N SER A 95 19.85 8.92 -1.34
CA SER A 95 18.94 7.84 -1.72
C SER A 95 19.27 7.33 -3.13
N LEU A 96 19.58 6.04 -3.26
CA LEU A 96 19.82 5.38 -4.54
C LEU A 96 18.53 5.44 -5.38
N TYR A 97 18.53 6.27 -6.41
CA TYR A 97 17.48 6.28 -7.44
C TYR A 97 17.67 5.04 -8.32
N TYR A 98 16.94 3.97 -8.05
CA TYR A 98 16.77 2.92 -9.04
C TYR A 98 15.78 3.44 -10.10
N PHE A 99 16.33 4.14 -11.11
CA PHE A 99 15.59 4.51 -12.30
C PHE A 99 15.32 3.24 -13.10
N ASP A 100 14.19 2.59 -12.86
CA ASP A 100 13.42 2.06 -13.98
C ASP A 100 11.95 1.91 -13.60
N ILE A 101 11.12 2.41 -14.52
CA ILE A 101 9.65 2.38 -14.65
C ILE A 101 8.79 3.26 -13.69
N TYR A 102 8.37 4.41 -14.24
CA TYR A 102 7.20 5.25 -13.88
C TYR A 102 7.39 6.43 -12.91
N GLU A 103 7.54 7.62 -13.53
CA GLU A 103 7.44 9.00 -13.02
C GLU A 103 7.68 9.26 -11.53
N VAL A 104 8.88 9.77 -11.23
CA VAL A 104 9.15 10.57 -10.04
C VAL A 104 8.40 11.90 -10.21
N PHE A 105 7.34 12.14 -9.41
CA PHE A 105 6.74 13.48 -9.30
C PHE A 105 7.84 14.49 -8.90
N PRO A 106 7.72 15.79 -9.19
CA PRO A 106 8.77 16.79 -8.95
C PRO A 106 9.33 16.87 -7.51
N HIS A 107 8.75 16.13 -6.56
CA HIS A 107 9.16 16.03 -5.16
C HIS A 107 9.65 14.63 -4.72
N GLY A 108 9.93 13.70 -5.63
CA GLY A 108 10.80 12.55 -5.32
C GLY A 108 10.16 11.24 -4.83
N TYR A 109 8.82 11.12 -4.80
CA TYR A 109 8.17 9.90 -4.28
C TYR A 109 7.54 9.02 -5.33
N TRP A 110 7.64 7.72 -5.07
CA TRP A 110 6.94 6.65 -5.76
C TRP A 110 5.45 6.71 -5.41
N ASN A 111 4.59 6.89 -6.42
CA ASN A 111 3.15 6.77 -6.23
C ASN A 111 2.73 5.34 -6.59
N GLN A 112 2.28 4.58 -5.59
CA GLN A 112 1.88 3.18 -5.77
C GLN A 112 0.44 3.10 -6.29
N PRO A 113 0.14 2.21 -7.27
CA PRO A 113 -1.22 2.09 -7.77
C PRO A 113 -2.16 1.58 -6.67
N LYS A 114 -3.46 1.91 -6.77
CA LYS A 114 -4.44 1.45 -5.77
C LYS A 114 -4.53 -0.08 -5.65
N SER A 115 -4.05 -0.81 -6.65
CA SER A 115 -3.97 -2.26 -6.69
C SER A 115 -2.94 -2.88 -5.73
N SER A 116 -1.99 -2.10 -5.19
CA SER A 116 -0.95 -2.57 -4.25
C SER A 116 -1.21 -2.22 -2.77
N ARG A 117 -2.44 -1.85 -2.39
CA ARG A 117 -2.75 -1.57 -0.98
C ARG A 117 -2.46 -2.74 -0.05
N GLY A 118 -1.81 -2.44 1.06
CA GLY A 118 -1.42 -3.37 2.11
C GLY A 118 -0.23 -4.26 1.76
N THR A 119 0.38 -4.13 0.57
CA THR A 119 1.51 -4.97 0.14
C THR A 119 2.85 -4.22 0.10
N GLY A 120 3.03 -3.24 0.99
CA GLY A 120 4.23 -2.40 1.07
C GLY A 120 4.06 -1.05 0.38
N ASP A 121 2.84 -0.53 0.39
CA ASP A 121 2.50 0.79 -0.12
C ASP A 121 2.65 1.89 0.95
N GLU A 122 3.15 1.58 2.15
CA GLU A 122 3.37 2.58 3.20
C GLU A 122 4.78 3.20 3.17
N LEU A 123 4.85 4.51 3.42
CA LEU A 123 6.10 5.25 3.56
C LEU A 123 6.16 5.90 4.95
N SER A 124 7.29 5.72 5.63
CA SER A 124 7.50 6.21 6.98
C SER A 124 8.90 6.75 7.17
N THR A 125 8.98 7.93 7.78
CA THR A 125 10.21 8.48 8.36
C THR A 125 10.17 8.44 9.89
N SER A 126 9.00 8.12 10.47
CA SER A 126 8.86 7.79 11.87
C SER A 126 9.52 6.44 12.19
N CYS A 127 10.01 6.27 13.41
CA CYS A 127 10.57 4.99 13.85
C CYS A 127 9.48 3.90 13.85
N MET A 128 9.66 2.82 13.08
CA MET A 128 8.73 1.68 13.09
C MET A 128 8.65 0.99 14.47
N ASN A 129 9.66 1.17 15.33
CA ASN A 129 9.60 0.68 16.72
C ASN A 129 8.46 1.33 17.52
N SER A 130 7.97 2.50 17.13
CA SER A 130 6.81 3.12 17.77
C SER A 130 5.56 2.25 17.66
N ILE A 131 5.39 1.49 16.57
CA ILE A 131 4.30 0.52 16.41
C ILE A 131 4.43 -0.60 17.44
N ALA A 132 5.62 -1.20 17.54
CA ALA A 132 5.88 -2.30 18.47
C ALA A 132 5.72 -1.89 19.95
N LEU A 133 6.02 -0.63 20.28
CA LEU A 133 5.88 -0.11 21.64
C LEU A 133 4.44 0.27 21.99
N ALA A 134 3.67 0.75 21.01
CA ALA A 134 2.28 1.13 21.21
C ALA A 134 1.34 -0.08 21.35
N THR A 135 1.69 -1.22 20.74
CA THR A 135 0.81 -2.40 20.74
C THR A 135 0.87 -3.24 22.03
N LYS A 136 1.87 -3.05 22.92
CA LYS A 136 2.05 -3.82 24.18
C LYS A 136 1.46 -5.23 24.13
N ILE A 137 1.87 -6.00 23.13
CA ILE A 137 1.71 -7.46 23.08
C ILE A 137 2.97 -8.06 23.72
#